data_AF-A0A6C0BFZ5-F1
#
_entry.id   AF-A0A6C0BFZ5-F1
#
_cell.length_a   1.000
_cell.length_b   1.000
_cell.length_c   1.000
_cell.angle_alpha   90.00
_cell.angle_beta   90.00
_cell.angle_gamma   90.00
#
_symmetry.space_group_name_H-M   'P 1'
#
loop_
_entity.id
_entity.type
_entity.pdbx_description
1 polymer ?
#
loop_
_entity_poly.entity_id
_entity_poly.type
_entity_poly.pdbx_seq_one_letter_code
_entity_poly.pdbx_strand_id
1 'polypeptide(L)'
;MSKKLPPVHRQSIAEATEEAESRTLDYQPAERAQYIRTMLRDIALWMSQGETKEMITERVPEFVEIYPELFKKIITRQDLSPIQTMLAMLDKMGQGQLSQHQASIQVGQKLVDRYVTPQLNGAAERK
;
A
#
# COMPACT_ATOMS: atom_id res chain seq x y z
N MET A 1 -45.30 -0.80 -25.49
CA MET A 1 -43.91 -0.35 -25.73
C MET A 1 -43.01 -0.94 -24.65
N SER A 2 -42.25 -2.00 -24.98
CA SER A 2 -41.35 -2.66 -24.02
C SER A 2 -40.11 -1.82 -23.78
N LYS A 3 -39.88 -1.37 -22.54
CA LYS A 3 -38.60 -0.78 -22.11
C LYS A 3 -37.55 -1.89 -22.12
N LYS A 4 -36.72 -1.95 -23.16
CA LYS A 4 -35.50 -2.75 -23.15
C LYS A 4 -34.54 -2.14 -22.13
N LEU A 5 -34.20 -2.90 -21.09
CA LEU A 5 -33.08 -2.55 -20.21
C LEU A 5 -31.81 -2.41 -21.06
N PRO A 6 -30.94 -1.42 -20.77
CA PRO A 6 -29.68 -1.30 -21.50
C PRO A 6 -28.86 -2.59 -21.33
N PRO A 7 -28.16 -3.05 -22.38
CA PRO A 7 -27.33 -4.23 -22.28
C PRO A 7 -26.23 -3.94 -21.25
N VAL A 8 -26.20 -4.74 -20.18
CA VAL A 8 -25.05 -4.77 -19.27
C VAL A 8 -23.85 -5.15 -20.13
N HIS A 9 -22.97 -4.19 -20.40
CA HIS A 9 -21.67 -4.46 -20.98
C HIS A 9 -20.96 -5.38 -19.99
N ARG A 10 -21.02 -6.69 -20.25
CA ARG A 10 -20.11 -7.66 -19.62
C ARG A 10 -18.73 -7.31 -20.18
N GLN A 11 -18.07 -6.32 -19.59
CA GLN A 11 -16.62 -6.30 -19.64
C GLN A 11 -16.19 -7.67 -19.13
N SER A 12 -15.53 -8.44 -19.98
CA SER A 12 -14.92 -9.68 -19.56
C SER A 12 -13.89 -9.37 -18.47
N ILE A 13 -13.62 -10.32 -17.57
CA ILE A 13 -12.57 -10.15 -16.54
C ILE A 13 -11.25 -9.77 -17.21
N ALA A 14 -10.96 -10.31 -18.40
CA ALA A 14 -9.78 -9.99 -19.20
C ALA A 14 -9.73 -8.50 -19.61
N GLU A 15 -10.81 -7.94 -20.15
CA GLU A 15 -10.85 -6.51 -20.54
C GLU A 15 -10.72 -5.57 -19.33
N ALA A 16 -11.33 -5.93 -18.19
CA ALA A 16 -11.19 -5.16 -16.96
C ALA A 16 -9.75 -5.24 -16.38
N THR A 17 -9.09 -6.38 -16.55
CA THR A 17 -7.68 -6.57 -16.18
C THR A 17 -6.76 -5.77 -17.09
N GLU A 18 -6.97 -5.80 -18.42
CA GLU A 18 -6.19 -5.02 -19.39
C GLU A 18 -6.36 -3.50 -19.18
N GLU A 19 -7.58 -3.03 -18.86
CA GLU A 19 -7.82 -1.63 -18.50
C GLU A 19 -7.09 -1.24 -17.21
N ALA A 20 -7.06 -2.12 -16.21
CA ALA A 20 -6.36 -1.86 -14.94
C ALA A 20 -4.83 -1.91 -15.10
N GLU A 21 -4.31 -2.76 -16.00
CA GLU A 21 -2.88 -2.88 -16.31
C GLU A 21 -2.35 -1.73 -17.16
N SER A 22 -3.20 -1.11 -17.99
CA SER A 22 -2.84 0.02 -18.85
C SER A 22 -2.90 1.38 -18.16
N ARG A 23 -3.38 1.47 -16.91
CA ARG A 23 -3.36 2.72 -16.15
C ARG A 23 -1.92 3.11 -15.82
N THR A 24 -1.51 4.26 -16.34
CA THR A 24 -0.24 4.88 -15.99
C THR A 24 -0.28 5.31 -14.53
N LEU A 25 0.78 5.00 -13.79
CA LEU A 25 0.94 5.47 -12.43
C LEU A 25 1.17 6.98 -12.42
N ASP A 26 0.48 7.69 -11.54
CA ASP A 26 0.72 9.12 -11.28
C ASP A 26 2.03 9.37 -10.49
N TYR A 27 2.84 8.33 -10.29
CA TYR A 27 4.09 8.38 -9.55
C TYR A 27 5.09 7.34 -10.07
N GLN A 28 6.38 7.60 -9.86
CA GLN A 28 7.41 6.63 -10.14
C GLN A 28 7.61 5.68 -8.93
N PRO A 29 7.45 4.35 -9.09
CA PRO A 29 7.56 3.40 -7.98
C PRO A 29 8.91 3.44 -7.26
N ALA A 30 10.00 3.50 -8.02
CA ALA A 30 11.36 3.49 -7.48
C ALA A 30 11.65 4.74 -6.66
N GLU A 31 11.29 5.93 -7.17
CA GLU A 31 11.45 7.20 -6.47
C GLU A 31 10.63 7.22 -5.17
N ARG A 32 9.38 6.75 -5.23
CA ARG A 32 8.50 6.66 -4.05
C ARG A 32 9.08 5.72 -3.00
N ALA A 33 9.59 4.55 -3.40
CA ALA A 33 10.19 3.60 -2.47
C ALA A 33 11.44 4.18 -1.80
N GLN A 34 12.30 4.85 -2.57
CA GLN A 34 13.51 5.49 -2.07
C GLN A 34 13.20 6.62 -1.09
N TYR A 35 12.21 7.46 -1.41
CA TYR A 35 11.77 8.55 -0.55
C TYR A 35 11.28 8.01 0.81
N ILE A 36 10.39 7.01 0.80
CA ILE A 36 9.86 6.42 2.03
C ILE A 36 10.99 5.79 2.86
N ARG A 37 11.93 5.05 2.24
CA ARG A 37 13.08 4.48 2.97
C ARG A 37 13.95 5.53 3.65
N THR A 38 14.19 6.63 2.95
CA THR A 38 14.97 7.76 3.49
C THR A 38 14.28 8.32 4.74
N MET A 39 12.97 8.57 4.66
CA MET A 39 12.20 9.07 5.80
C MET A 39 12.15 8.08 6.97
N LEU A 40 11.98 6.77 6.71
CA LEU A 40 12.03 5.75 7.75
C LEU A 40 13.37 5.77 8.51
N ARG A 41 14.49 5.87 7.78
CA ARG A 41 15.83 5.91 8.36
C ARG A 41 16.06 7.19 9.14
N ASP A 42 15.78 8.33 8.53
CA ASP A 42 16.12 9.64 9.08
C ASP A 42 15.27 9.95 10.32
N ILE A 43 13.97 9.63 10.29
CA ILE A 43 13.10 9.78 11.47
C ILE A 43 13.55 8.85 12.59
N ALA A 44 13.89 7.59 12.30
CA ALA A 44 14.40 6.68 13.32
C ALA A 44 15.73 7.18 13.94
N LEU A 45 16.60 7.78 13.14
CA LEU A 45 17.84 8.41 13.60
C LEU A 45 17.53 9.57 14.57
N TRP A 46 16.67 10.51 14.19
CA TRP A 46 16.32 11.64 15.05
C TRP A 46 15.64 11.20 16.36
N MET A 47 14.77 10.19 16.28
CA MET A 47 14.18 9.58 17.48
C MET A 47 15.25 8.95 18.39
N SER A 48 16.30 8.34 17.84
CA SER A 48 17.40 7.77 18.62
C SER A 48 18.29 8.83 19.28
N GLN A 49 18.34 10.03 18.68
CA GLN A 49 19.04 11.20 19.20
C GLN A 49 18.23 11.95 20.28
N GLY A 50 16.99 11.52 20.54
CA GLY A 50 16.11 12.13 21.54
C GLY A 50 15.36 13.36 21.04
N GLU A 51 15.29 13.59 19.72
CA GLU A 51 14.46 14.67 19.17
C GLU A 51 12.97 14.43 19.47
N THR A 52 12.25 15.51 19.78
CA THR A 52 10.81 15.42 20.08
C THR A 52 10.00 15.26 18.80
N LYS A 53 8.74 14.84 18.95
CA LYS A 53 7.79 14.73 17.83
C LYS A 53 7.63 16.07 17.11
N GLU A 54 7.59 17.17 17.84
CA GLU A 54 7.40 18.52 17.31
C GLU A 54 8.58 18.89 16.41
N MET A 55 9.82 18.70 16.90
CA MET A 55 11.03 18.96 16.12
C MET A 55 11.07 18.12 14.84
N ILE A 56 10.73 16.83 14.93
CA ILE A 56 10.71 15.95 13.76
C ILE A 56 9.61 16.40 12.77
N THR A 57 8.44 16.81 13.26
CA THR A 57 7.34 17.30 12.40
C THR A 57 7.76 18.53 11.60
N GLU A 58 8.49 19.46 12.23
CA GLU A 58 9.04 20.65 11.57
C GLU A 58 10.11 20.34 10.53
N ARG A 59 10.86 19.23 10.68
CA ARG A 59 11.86 18.79 9.70
C ARG A 59 11.25 18.17 8.45
N VAL A 60 10.11 17.49 8.57
CA VAL A 60 9.50 16.72 7.47
C VAL A 60 8.01 17.06 7.26
N PRO A 61 7.64 18.35 7.07
CA PRO A 61 6.25 18.76 6.98
C PRO A 61 5.51 18.10 5.81
N GLU A 62 6.16 17.99 4.66
CA GLU A 62 5.61 17.33 3.47
C GLU A 62 5.35 15.83 3.71
N PHE A 63 6.24 15.14 4.41
CA PHE A 63 6.04 13.72 4.73
C PHE A 63 4.85 13.51 5.65
N VAL A 64 4.65 14.41 6.61
CA VAL A 64 3.51 14.38 7.53
C VAL A 64 2.21 14.66 6.78
N GLU A 65 2.22 15.56 5.81
CA GLU A 65 1.07 15.88 4.97
C GLU A 65 0.68 14.72 4.05
N ILE A 66 1.66 14.14 3.34
CA ILE A 66 1.40 13.09 2.35
C ILE A 66 1.20 11.71 3.01
N TYR A 67 1.89 11.44 4.11
CA TYR A 67 1.89 10.13 4.78
C TYR A 67 1.63 10.22 6.31
N PRO A 68 0.53 10.85 6.76
CA PRO A 68 0.29 11.12 8.18
C PRO A 68 0.23 9.85 9.04
N GLU A 69 -0.39 8.78 8.54
CA GLU A 69 -0.50 7.51 9.26
C GLU A 69 0.83 6.76 9.32
N LEU A 70 1.66 6.87 8.29
CA LEU A 70 3.00 6.28 8.31
C LEU A 70 3.88 7.03 9.31
N PHE A 71 3.85 8.35 9.29
CA PHE A 71 4.55 9.18 10.27
C PHE A 71 4.16 8.81 11.71
N LYS A 72 2.85 8.73 11.98
CA LYS A 72 2.32 8.30 13.28
C LYS A 72 2.85 6.94 13.70
N LYS A 73 2.90 5.96 12.79
CA LYS A 73 3.43 4.62 13.07
C LYS A 73 4.90 4.65 13.45
N ILE A 74 5.71 5.45 12.76
CA ILE A 74 7.14 5.58 13.05
C ILE A 74 7.35 6.19 14.44
N ILE A 75 6.74 7.36 14.70
CA ILE A 75 6.88 8.09 15.98
C ILE A 75 6.39 7.25 17.17
N THR A 76 5.36 6.42 16.97
CA THR A 76 4.82 5.54 18.02
C THR A 76 5.48 4.15 18.09
N ARG A 77 6.55 3.92 17.29
CA ARG A 77 7.29 2.64 17.23
C ARG A 77 6.38 1.42 16.98
N GLN A 78 5.36 1.60 16.15
CA GLN A 78 4.49 0.50 15.72
C GLN A 78 5.21 -0.42 14.72
N ASP A 79 4.65 -1.62 14.53
CA ASP A 79 5.14 -2.57 13.53
C ASP A 79 5.10 -1.97 12.10
N LEU A 80 6.26 -1.96 11.45
CA LEU A 80 6.45 -1.48 10.08
C LEU A 80 6.55 -2.61 9.06
N SER A 81 6.41 -3.88 9.47
CA SER A 81 6.45 -5.04 8.57
C SER A 81 5.50 -4.93 7.36
N PRO A 82 4.27 -4.38 7.49
CA PRO A 82 3.39 -4.15 6.34
C PRO A 82 3.99 -3.17 5.32
N ILE A 83 4.68 -2.13 5.79
CA ILE A 83 5.32 -1.12 4.93
C ILE A 83 6.50 -1.73 4.18
N GLN A 84 7.28 -2.61 4.82
CA GLN A 84 8.36 -3.34 4.14
C GLN A 84 7.84 -4.18 2.98
N THR A 85 6.68 -4.82 3.15
CA THR A 85 6.02 -5.56 2.05
C THR A 85 5.64 -4.63 0.90
N MET A 86 5.06 -3.47 1.20
CA MET A 86 4.70 -2.47 0.18
C MET A 86 5.95 -1.96 -0.57
N LEU A 87 7.04 -1.65 0.15
CA LEU A 87 8.30 -1.20 -0.46
C LEU A 87 8.89 -2.27 -1.40
N ALA A 88 8.84 -3.55 -1.02
CA ALA A 88 9.28 -4.64 -1.87
C ALA A 88 8.43 -4.76 -3.15
N MET A 89 7.13 -4.45 -3.09
CA MET A 89 6.30 -4.40 -4.30
C MET A 89 6.67 -3.23 -5.20
N LEU A 90 6.91 -2.04 -4.63
CA LEU A 90 7.35 -0.87 -5.37
C LEU A 90 8.70 -1.09 -6.06
N ASP A 91 9.65 -1.80 -5.43
CA ASP A 91 10.92 -2.16 -6.07
C ASP A 91 10.70 -3.06 -7.29
N LYS A 92 9.88 -4.11 -7.13
CA LYS A 92 9.56 -5.02 -8.23
C LYS A 92 8.86 -4.31 -9.38
N MET A 93 7.99 -3.34 -9.07
CA MET A 93 7.37 -2.47 -10.07
C MET A 93 8.40 -1.58 -10.76
N GLY A 94 9.32 -0.97 -10.00
CA GLY A 94 10.42 -0.15 -10.56
C GLY A 94 11.40 -0.94 -11.42
N GLN A 95 11.55 -2.25 -11.18
CA GLN A 95 12.36 -3.16 -11.98
C GLN A 95 11.61 -3.75 -13.19
N GLY A 96 10.33 -3.42 -13.38
CA GLY A 96 9.48 -3.99 -14.43
C GLY A 96 9.12 -5.47 -14.21
N GLN A 97 9.37 -6.02 -13.02
CA GLN A 97 9.06 -7.42 -12.66
C GLN A 97 7.59 -7.63 -12.31
N LEU A 98 6.89 -6.56 -11.89
CA LEU A 98 5.47 -6.60 -11.55
C LEU A 98 4.76 -5.36 -12.10
N SER A 99 3.56 -5.55 -12.64
CA SER A 99 2.64 -4.44 -12.91
C SER A 99 2.00 -3.94 -11.59
N GLN A 100 1.43 -2.73 -11.62
CA GLN A 100 0.63 -2.22 -10.49
C GLN A 100 -0.52 -3.18 -10.14
N HIS A 101 -1.20 -3.72 -11.15
CA HIS A 101 -2.29 -4.66 -10.96
C HIS A 101 -1.82 -5.92 -10.23
N GLN A 102 -0.73 -6.53 -10.70
CA GLN A 102 -0.14 -7.71 -10.06
C GLN A 102 0.29 -7.44 -8.61
N ALA A 103 0.87 -6.26 -8.34
CA ALA A 103 1.21 -5.83 -7.00
C ALA A 103 -0.04 -5.69 -6.12
N SER A 104 -1.12 -5.08 -6.64
CA SER A 104 -2.41 -4.93 -5.93
C SER A 104 -3.01 -6.28 -5.56
N ILE A 105 -3.03 -7.25 -6.48
CA ILE A 105 -3.52 -8.61 -6.22
C ILE A 105 -2.70 -9.30 -5.11
N GLN A 106 -1.37 -9.21 -5.17
CA GLN A 106 -0.50 -9.81 -4.15
C GLN A 106 -0.72 -9.19 -2.76
N VAL A 107 -0.88 -7.87 -2.68
CA VAL A 107 -1.18 -7.18 -1.43
C VAL A 107 -2.57 -7.56 -0.92
N GLY A 108 -3.58 -7.58 -1.79
CA GLY A 108 -4.94 -7.99 -1.45
C GLY A 108 -4.99 -9.41 -0.87
N GLN A 109 -4.31 -10.36 -1.51
CA GLN A 109 -4.22 -11.74 -1.01
C GLN A 109 -3.59 -11.80 0.38
N LYS A 110 -2.48 -11.08 0.60
CA LYS A 110 -1.84 -11.02 1.93
C LYS A 110 -2.75 -10.45 3.01
N LEU A 111 -3.60 -9.47 2.69
CA LEU A 111 -4.56 -8.91 3.64
C LEU A 111 -5.67 -9.92 3.97
N VAL A 112 -6.19 -10.63 2.96
CA VAL A 112 -7.17 -11.70 3.15
C VAL A 112 -6.59 -12.79 4.06
N ASP A 113 -5.39 -13.28 3.75
CA ASP A 113 -4.73 -14.33 4.53
C ASP A 113 -4.48 -13.92 5.97
N ARG A 114 -4.16 -12.64 6.20
CA ARG A 114 -3.83 -12.13 7.53
C ARG A 114 -5.04 -11.81 8.40
N TYR A 115 -6.12 -11.29 7.81
CA TYR A 115 -7.24 -10.73 8.57
C TYR A 115 -8.56 -11.47 8.37
N VAL A 116 -8.78 -12.10 7.22
CA VAL A 116 -10.06 -12.75 6.87
C VAL A 116 -9.99 -14.26 7.13
N THR A 117 -9.01 -14.95 6.55
CA THR A 117 -8.88 -16.41 6.65
C THR A 117 -8.86 -16.94 8.10
N PRO A 118 -8.14 -16.33 9.06
CA PRO A 118 -8.16 -16.79 10.45
C PRO A 118 -9.54 -16.71 11.11
N GLN A 119 -10.36 -15.73 10.72
CA GLN A 119 -11.72 -15.57 11.25
C GLN A 119 -12.67 -16.63 10.69
N LEU A 120 -12.48 -17.02 9.43
CA LEU A 120 -13.26 -18.09 8.79
C LEU A 120 -12.94 -19.46 9.41
N ASN A 121 -11.66 -19.74 9.66
CA ASN A 121 -11.25 -21.00 10.28
C ASN A 121 -11.65 -21.06 11.77
N GLY A 122 -11.49 -19.96 12.51
CA GLY A 122 -11.95 -19.88 13.90
C GLY A 122 -13.48 -19.92 14.07
N ALA A 123 -14.25 -19.57 13.04
CA ALA A 123 -15.70 -19.72 13.01
C ALA A 123 -16.16 -21.14 12.64
N ALA A 124 -15.34 -21.88 11.88
CA ALA A 124 -15.62 -23.27 11.52
C ALA A 124 -15.38 -24.25 12.69
N GLU A 125 -14.42 -23.96 13.57
CA GLU A 125 -14.10 -24.78 14.75
C GLU A 125 -15.06 -24.59 15.94
N ARG A 126 -15.98 -23.60 15.88
CA ARG A 126 -17.01 -23.35 16.92
C ARG A 126 -18.40 -23.89 16.57
N LYS A 127 -18.51 -24.79 15.59
CA LYS A 127 -19.73 -25.53 15.26
C LYS A 127 -19.52 -27.01 15.52
#